data_AF-A0A1Y3EN46-F1
#
_entry.id   AF-A0A1Y3EN46-F1
#
_cell.length_a   1.000
_cell.length_b   1.000
_cell.length_c   1.000
_cell.angle_alpha   90.00
_cell.angle_beta   90.00
_cell.angle_gamma   90.00
#
_symmetry.space_group_name_H-M   'P 1'
#
loop_
_entity.id
_entity.type
_entity.pdbx_description
1 polymer ?
#
loop_
_entity_poly.entity_id
_entity_poly.type
_entity_poly.pdbx_seq_one_letter_code
_entity_poly.pdbx_strand_id
1 'polypeptide(L)'
;VCSVRFNPVHDQLFLSSSTDSKVVLWCAASFSSESVDLSFNNDMEDSNISNIPDGPLREYDDHEESVYCCEWSACDPWVFASLSYDGRIVIKRVPRDLKYTILRLYSDN
;
A
#
# COMPACT_ATOMS: atom_id res chain seq x y z
N VAL A 1 -0.80 1.53 16.40
CA VAL A 1 -0.17 0.68 15.36
C VAL A 1 0.46 -0.53 16.02
N CYS A 2 0.03 -1.72 15.63
CA CYS A 2 0.48 -3.00 16.18
C CYS A 2 1.50 -3.71 15.28
N SER A 3 1.35 -3.59 13.96
CA SER A 3 2.29 -4.14 12.97
C SER A 3 2.36 -3.24 11.75
N VAL A 4 3.54 -3.21 11.11
CA VAL A 4 3.78 -2.56 9.82
C VAL A 4 4.53 -3.54 8.92
N ARG A 5 4.09 -3.67 7.66
CA ARG A 5 4.70 -4.55 6.65
C ARG A 5 4.76 -3.89 5.29
N PHE A 6 5.98 -3.73 4.78
CA PHE A 6 6.22 -3.33 3.39
C PHE A 6 5.88 -4.47 2.43
N ASN A 7 5.43 -4.09 1.25
CA ASN A 7 5.18 -5.04 0.18
C ASN A 7 6.53 -5.56 -0.36
N PRO A 8 6.73 -6.88 -0.50
CA PRO A 8 7.99 -7.44 -0.98
C PRO A 8 8.36 -7.08 -2.42
N VAL A 9 7.38 -6.72 -3.25
CA VAL A 9 7.57 -6.45 -4.69
C VAL A 9 7.45 -4.96 -4.99
N HIS A 10 6.44 -4.30 -4.43
CA HIS A 10 6.16 -2.88 -4.66
C HIS A 10 6.49 -2.08 -3.39
N ASP A 11 7.77 -1.73 -3.20
CA ASP A 11 8.29 -1.07 -2.00
C ASP A 11 7.59 0.25 -1.62
N GLN A 12 6.95 0.93 -2.58
CA GLN A 12 6.05 2.06 -2.36
C GLN A 12 4.80 1.74 -1.53
N LEU A 13 4.41 0.47 -1.39
CA LEU A 13 3.23 0.04 -0.65
C LEU A 13 3.61 -0.56 0.70
N PHE A 14 2.87 -0.18 1.74
CA PHE A 14 2.95 -0.85 3.03
C PHE A 14 1.60 -0.91 3.74
N LEU A 15 1.48 -1.86 4.65
CA LEU A 15 0.33 -2.04 5.51
C LEU A 15 0.66 -1.58 6.91
N SER A 16 -0.32 -1.00 7.59
CA SER A 16 -0.30 -0.85 9.04
C SER A 16 -1.55 -1.49 9.64
N SER A 17 -1.39 -2.26 10.71
CA SER A 17 -2.51 -2.72 11.54
C SER A 17 -2.55 -1.99 12.88
N SER A 18 -3.71 -1.93 13.52
CA SER A 18 -3.89 -1.18 14.75
C SER A 18 -4.97 -1.78 15.67
N THR A 19 -4.98 -1.32 16.92
CA THR A 19 -5.86 -1.80 18.00
C THR A 19 -7.31 -1.32 17.84
N ASP A 20 -7.52 -0.29 17.01
CA ASP A 20 -8.82 0.26 16.61
C ASP A 20 -9.54 -0.58 15.54
N SER A 21 -9.22 -1.87 15.46
CA SER A 21 -9.77 -2.85 14.53
C SER A 21 -9.56 -2.53 13.04
N LYS A 22 -8.64 -1.60 12.73
CA LYS A 22 -8.39 -1.12 11.36
C LYS A 22 -7.08 -1.64 10.80
N VAL A 23 -7.11 -1.87 9.49
CA VAL A 23 -5.91 -2.09 8.66
C VAL A 23 -5.89 -1.02 7.58
N VAL A 24 -4.75 -0.37 7.39
CA VAL A 24 -4.60 0.69 6.40
C VAL A 24 -3.52 0.30 5.41
N LEU A 25 -3.84 0.42 4.12
CA LEU A 25 -2.91 0.35 3.01
C LEU A 25 -2.42 1.77 2.72
N TRP A 26 -1.10 1.94 2.69
CA TRP A 26 -0.43 3.20 2.50
C TRP A 26 0.40 3.19 1.21
N CYS A 27 0.64 4.38 0.70
CA CYS A 27 1.62 4.66 -0.34
C CYS A 27 2.70 5.61 0.20
N ALA A 28 3.95 5.31 -0.12
CA ALA A 28 5.10 6.18 0.04
C ALA A 28 5.87 6.23 -1.29
N ALA A 29 5.20 6.71 -2.34
CA ALA A 29 5.77 6.86 -3.68
C ALA A 29 7.02 7.74 -3.69
N SER A 30 7.08 8.78 -2.85
CA SER A 30 8.27 9.65 -2.76
C SER A 30 9.54 8.95 -2.26
N PHE A 31 9.40 7.79 -1.61
CA PHE A 31 10.53 6.99 -1.10
C PHE A 31 10.72 5.67 -1.88
N SER A 32 9.90 5.45 -2.90
CA SER A 32 9.96 4.27 -3.75
C SER A 32 11.29 4.21 -4.49
N SER A 33 11.85 3.01 -4.69
CA SER A 33 13.02 2.84 -5.58
C SER A 33 12.71 3.27 -7.02
N GLU A 34 11.44 3.39 -7.36
CA GLU A 34 10.95 3.85 -8.66
C GLU A 34 10.42 5.28 -8.63
N SER A 35 10.72 6.02 -7.56
CA SER A 35 10.47 7.46 -7.54
C SER A 35 11.24 8.07 -8.71
N VAL A 36 10.53 8.46 -9.76
CA VAL A 36 11.08 9.25 -10.85
C VAL A 36 11.72 10.50 -10.22
N ASP A 37 13.05 10.66 -10.39
CA ASP A 37 13.83 11.80 -9.91
C ASP A 37 13.34 13.09 -10.59
N LEU A 38 12.24 13.66 -10.10
CA LEU A 38 11.74 14.97 -10.53
C LEU A 38 12.54 16.13 -9.90
N SER A 39 13.57 15.82 -9.11
CA SER A 39 14.42 16.81 -8.42
C SER A 39 15.34 17.62 -9.35
N PHE A 40 15.37 17.33 -10.66
CA PHE A 40 16.15 18.09 -11.65
C PHE A 40 15.35 18.99 -12.59
N ASN A 41 14.01 18.98 -12.58
CA ASN A 41 13.19 19.81 -13.49
C ASN A 41 12.19 20.67 -12.72
N ASN A 42 12.67 21.78 -12.16
CA ASN A 42 11.89 22.75 -11.40
C ASN A 42 11.10 23.76 -12.27
N ASP A 43 10.91 23.50 -13.57
CA ASP A 43 10.38 24.50 -14.53
C ASP A 43 9.21 24.02 -15.42
N MET A 44 8.45 22.99 -15.02
CA MET A 44 7.17 22.67 -15.68
C MET A 44 6.10 22.29 -14.68
N GLU A 45 5.33 23.30 -14.28
CA GLU A 45 3.90 23.13 -13.99
C GLU A 45 3.28 22.38 -15.19
N ASP A 46 2.56 21.28 -14.96
CA ASP A 46 1.92 20.40 -15.96
C ASP A 46 2.69 19.17 -16.48
N SER A 47 3.30 18.38 -15.59
CA SER A 47 3.46 16.93 -15.84
C SER A 47 2.66 16.12 -14.82
N ASN A 48 1.38 15.89 -15.16
CA ASN A 48 0.52 14.85 -14.58
C ASN A 48 1.07 13.44 -14.92
N ILE A 49 2.31 13.15 -14.55
CA ILE A 49 2.83 11.80 -14.49
C ILE A 49 2.20 11.19 -13.24
N SER A 50 1.05 10.55 -13.44
CA SER A 50 0.61 9.24 -12.90
C SER A 50 1.07 8.75 -11.51
N ASN A 51 1.64 9.57 -10.64
CA ASN A 51 2.12 9.14 -9.33
C ASN A 51 0.95 9.08 -8.35
N ILE A 52 0.83 7.94 -7.69
CA ILE A 52 -0.09 7.76 -6.58
C ILE A 52 0.40 8.66 -5.46
N PRO A 53 -0.47 9.52 -4.88
CA PRO A 53 -0.05 10.43 -3.83
C PRO A 53 0.38 9.65 -2.59
N ASP A 54 1.40 10.17 -1.90
CA ASP A 54 1.79 9.66 -0.59
C ASP A 54 0.63 9.76 0.40
N GLY A 55 0.51 8.74 1.25
CA GLY A 55 -0.47 8.71 2.34
C GLY A 55 -1.36 7.47 2.33
N PRO A 56 -2.49 7.52 3.06
CA PRO A 56 -3.39 6.39 3.20
C PRO A 56 -4.19 6.21 1.91
N LEU A 57 -4.04 5.05 1.26
CA LEU A 57 -4.79 4.70 0.05
C LEU A 57 -6.14 4.11 0.38
N ARG A 58 -6.18 3.23 1.38
CA ARG A 58 -7.41 2.54 1.76
C ARG A 58 -7.36 2.07 3.20
N GLU A 59 -8.47 2.29 3.89
CA GLU A 59 -8.75 1.74 5.20
C GLU A 59 -9.69 0.52 5.08
N TYR A 60 -9.43 -0.48 5.90
CA TYR A 60 -10.22 -1.71 6.01
C TYR A 60 -10.66 -1.85 7.46
N ASP A 61 -11.97 -1.92 7.67
CA ASP A 61 -12.67 -2.00 8.95
C ASP A 61 -13.40 -3.35 9.10
N ASP A 62 -12.88 -4.39 8.45
CA ASP A 62 -13.48 -5.73 8.42
C ASP A 62 -13.36 -6.50 9.76
N HIS A 63 -12.51 -6.04 10.68
CA HIS A 63 -12.31 -6.70 11.97
C HIS A 63 -13.20 -6.07 13.05
N GLU A 64 -13.73 -6.91 13.93
CA GLU A 64 -14.54 -6.46 15.07
C GLU A 64 -13.63 -6.12 16.27
N GLU A 65 -12.48 -6.79 16.38
CA GLU A 65 -11.51 -6.66 17.46
C GLU A 65 -10.14 -6.19 16.94
N SER A 66 -9.24 -5.83 17.86
CA SER A 66 -7.89 -5.33 17.60
C SER A 66 -7.06 -6.22 16.66
N VAL A 67 -6.38 -5.61 15.69
CA VAL A 67 -5.59 -6.32 14.67
C VAL A 67 -4.09 -6.30 15.02
N TYR A 68 -3.58 -7.44 15.46
CA TYR A 68 -2.19 -7.56 15.91
C TYR A 68 -1.18 -7.78 14.79
N CYS A 69 -1.60 -8.43 13.71
CA CYS A 69 -0.70 -8.78 12.62
C CYS A 69 -1.34 -8.51 11.27
N CYS A 70 -0.50 -8.06 10.33
CA CYS A 70 -0.79 -8.04 8.91
C CYS A 70 0.44 -8.60 8.18
N GLU A 71 0.24 -9.27 7.04
CA GLU A 71 1.33 -9.85 6.25
C GLU A 71 0.95 -9.90 4.77
N TRP A 72 1.93 -9.66 3.91
CA TRP A 72 1.74 -9.79 2.46
C TRP A 72 1.86 -11.24 2.01
N SER A 73 1.14 -11.60 0.96
CA SER A 73 1.27 -12.93 0.35
C SER A 73 2.62 -13.05 -0.36
N ALA A 74 3.28 -14.18 -0.14
CA ALA A 74 4.50 -14.54 -0.87
C ALA A 74 4.24 -14.95 -2.34
N CYS A 75 2.99 -15.29 -2.69
CA CYS A 75 2.63 -15.79 -4.02
C CYS A 75 1.96 -14.74 -4.92
N ASP A 76 1.31 -13.73 -4.32
CA ASP A 76 0.65 -12.64 -5.07
C ASP A 76 0.90 -11.30 -4.36
N PRO A 77 1.68 -10.37 -4.95
CA PRO A 77 2.04 -9.10 -4.32
C PRO A 77 0.84 -8.18 -4.09
N TRP A 78 -0.34 -8.50 -4.64
CA TRP A 78 -1.56 -7.73 -4.46
C TRP A 78 -2.45 -8.28 -3.36
N VAL A 79 -2.07 -9.38 -2.71
CA VAL A 79 -2.86 -10.04 -1.67
C VAL A 79 -2.16 -9.89 -0.33
N PHE A 80 -2.94 -9.65 0.72
CA PHE A 80 -2.46 -9.61 2.09
C PHE A 80 -3.49 -10.21 3.04
N ALA A 81 -3.02 -10.59 4.21
CA ALA A 81 -3.83 -11.11 5.30
C ALA A 81 -3.66 -10.25 6.55
N SER A 82 -4.68 -10.24 7.40
CA SER A 82 -4.62 -9.63 8.73
C SER A 82 -5.30 -10.53 9.75
N LEU A 83 -4.77 -10.56 10.96
CA LEU A 83 -5.20 -11.41 12.07
C LEU A 83 -5.66 -10.55 13.26
N SER A 84 -6.89 -10.78 13.70
CA SER A 84 -7.49 -10.14 14.87
C SER A 84 -7.35 -10.99 16.14
N TYR A 85 -7.59 -10.36 17.30
CA TYR A 85 -7.54 -10.98 18.63
C TYR A 85 -8.49 -12.17 18.78
N ASP A 86 -9.67 -12.08 18.17
CA ASP A 86 -10.71 -13.10 18.22
C ASP A 86 -10.37 -14.35 17.38
N GLY A 87 -9.21 -14.35 16.71
CA GLY A 87 -8.73 -15.43 15.87
C GLY A 87 -9.24 -15.37 14.42
N ARG A 88 -9.96 -14.31 14.02
CA ARG A 88 -10.38 -14.13 12.63
C ARG A 88 -9.21 -13.68 11.75
N ILE A 89 -9.12 -14.32 10.58
CA ILE A 89 -8.20 -13.93 9.51
C ILE A 89 -9.00 -13.37 8.36
N VAL A 90 -8.66 -12.15 7.96
CA VAL A 90 -9.24 -11.49 6.80
C VAL A 90 -8.19 -11.41 5.71
N ILE A 91 -8.50 -11.99 4.55
CA ILE A 91 -7.67 -11.94 3.35
C ILE A 91 -8.27 -10.91 2.40
N LYS A 92 -7.45 -9.96 1.97
CA LYS A 92 -7.85 -8.87 1.07
C LYS A 92 -6.91 -8.76 -0.09
N ARG A 93 -7.41 -8.09 -1.13
CA ARG A 93 -6.66 -7.76 -2.32
C ARG A 93 -6.64 -6.25 -2.51
N VAL A 94 -5.49 -5.74 -2.93
CA VAL A 94 -5.35 -4.35 -3.37
C VAL A 94 -6.37 -4.08 -4.50
N PRO A 95 -7.10 -2.96 -4.44
CA PRO A 95 -8.07 -2.57 -5.45
C PRO A 95 -7.48 -2.55 -6.86
N ARG A 96 -8.29 -2.93 -7.85
CA ARG A 96 -7.86 -3.01 -9.25
C ARG A 96 -7.40 -1.65 -9.79
N ASP A 97 -8.06 -0.57 -9.38
CA ASP A 97 -7.73 0.78 -9.84
C ASP A 97 -6.29 1.15 -9.43
N LEU A 98 -5.95 0.95 -8.16
CA LEU A 98 -4.58 1.15 -7.65
C LEU A 98 -3.58 0.22 -8.33
N LYS A 99 -3.94 -1.06 -8.49
CA LYS A 99 -3.08 -2.03 -9.18
C LYS A 99 -2.74 -1.58 -10.60
N TYR A 100 -3.73 -1.13 -11.38
CA TYR A 100 -3.48 -0.70 -12.76
C TYR A 100 -2.70 0.61 -12.83
N THR A 101 -2.93 1.55 -11.92
CA THR A 101 -2.12 2.76 -11.82
C THR A 101 -0.66 2.43 -11.55
N ILE A 102 -0.39 1.55 -10.58
CA ILE A 102 0.97 1.10 -10.26
C ILE A 102 1.60 0.38 -11.46
N LEU A 103 0.90 -0.56 -12.09
CA LEU A 103 1.42 -1.28 -13.25
C LEU A 103 1.71 -0.37 -14.46
N ARG A 104 0.97 0.72 -14.60
CA ARG A 104 1.23 1.71 -15.65
C ARG A 104 2.54 2.44 -15.41
N LEU A 105 2.89 2.75 -14.16
CA LEU A 105 4.18 3.36 -13.83
C LEU A 105 5.37 2.51 -14.29
N TYR A 106 5.29 1.18 -14.15
CA TYR A 106 6.33 0.26 -14.66
C TYR A 106 6.41 0.21 -16.18
N SER A 107 5.32 0.48 -16.89
CA SER A 107 5.29 0.38 -18.36
C SER A 107 5.83 1.63 -19.05
N ASP A 108 5.84 2.76 -18.35
CA ASP A 108 6.26 4.05 -18.88
C ASP A 108 7.77 4.33 -18.62
N ASN A 109 8.46 3.45 -17.86
CA ASN A 109 9.92 3.43 -17.64
C ASN A 109 10.63 2.45 -18.58
#